data_AF-A0A920L8P1-F1
#
_entry.id   AF-A0A920L8P1-F1
#
_cell.length_a   1.000
_cell.length_b   1.000
_cell.length_c   1.000
_cell.angle_alpha   90.00
_cell.angle_beta   90.00
_cell.angle_gamma   90.00
#
_symmetry.space_group_name_H-M   'P 1'
#
loop_
_entity.id
_entity.type
_entity.pdbx_description
1 polymer ?
#
loop_
_entity_poly.entity_id
_entity_poly.type
_entity_poly.pdbx_seq_one_letter_code
_entity_poly.pdbx_strand_id
1 'polypeptide(L)' 'MSLESIAEACGVRAVYYKDEAHRFDLKSFKALGGAYAVAKLVNDEKAGRDPSKLTVTTATDGNHGRSVSWAPN' A
#
# COMPACT_ATOMS: atom_id res chain seq x y z
N MET A 1 16.55 -0.84 9.78
CA MET A 1 17.55 -0.22 10.68
C MET A 1 17.35 -0.81 12.07
N SER A 2 18.42 -1.13 12.82
CA SER A 2 18.33 -1.53 14.23
C SER A 2 18.32 -0.29 15.12
N LEU A 3 17.45 -0.27 16.14
CA LEU A 3 17.32 0.83 17.09
C LEU A 3 17.84 0.40 18.47
N GLU A 4 19.15 0.50 18.66
CA GLU A 4 19.86 -0.08 19.82
C GLU A 4 19.50 0.60 21.13
N SER A 5 19.45 1.94 21.17
CA SER A 5 19.09 2.70 22.37
C SER A 5 17.65 2.44 22.86
N ILE A 6 16.73 2.20 21.92
CA ILE A 6 15.34 1.83 22.23
C ILE A 6 15.28 0.38 22.72
N ALA A 7 16.06 -0.52 22.14
CA ALA A 7 16.13 -1.91 22.57
C ALA A 7 16.64 -2.03 24.02
N GLU A 8 17.67 -1.25 24.37
CA GLU A 8 18.22 -1.17 25.73
C GLU A 8 17.19 -0.60 26.72
N ALA A 9 16.54 0.52 26.38
CA ALA A 9 15.50 1.12 27.23
C ALA A 9 14.28 0.19 27.45
N CYS A 10 13.95 -0.66 26.48
CA CYS A 10 12.85 -1.62 26.58
C CYS A 10 13.25 -2.99 27.16
N GLY A 11 14.54 -3.24 27.42
CA GLY A 11 15.03 -4.52 27.95
C GLY A 11 14.92 -5.70 26.98
N VAL A 12 14.98 -5.45 25.66
CA VAL A 12 14.84 -6.47 24.61
C VAL A 12 16.14 -6.62 23.80
N ARG A 13 16.35 -7.78 23.18
CA ARG A 13 17.59 -8.08 22.41
C ARG A 13 17.82 -7.13 21.22
N ALA A 14 16.75 -6.77 20.51
CA ALA A 14 16.83 -5.91 19.34
C ALA A 14 15.46 -5.34 18.99
N VAL A 15 15.46 -4.12 18.45
CA VAL A 15 14.28 -3.50 17.82
C VAL A 15 14.62 -3.25 16.35
N TYR A 16 13.80 -3.78 15.46
CA TYR A 16 13.94 -3.59 14.03
C TYR A 16 12.84 -2.67 13.52
N TYR A 17 13.25 -1.58 12.87
CA TYR A 17 12.33 -0.68 12.19
C TYR A 17 12.34 -0.93 10.69
N LYS A 18 11.16 -1.26 10.17
CA LYS A 18 10.90 -1.39 8.74
C LYS A 18 10.35 -0.05 8.24
N ASP A 19 11.21 0.72 7.59
CA ASP A 19 10.84 2.01 7.04
C ASP A 19 10.12 1.83 5.70
N GLU A 20 8.82 2.14 5.67
CA GLU A 20 8.00 2.11 4.46
C GLU A 20 7.69 3.52 3.91
N ALA A 21 8.30 4.57 4.48
CA ALA A 21 8.15 5.95 4.00
C ALA A 21 8.77 6.14 2.61
N HIS A 22 9.72 5.29 2.22
CA HIS A 22 10.34 5.30 0.89
C HIS A 22 9.65 4.36 -0.11
N ARG A 23 8.57 3.67 0.29
CA ARG A 23 7.95 2.63 -0.53
C ARG A 23 7.00 3.25 -1.55
N PHE A 24 7.51 3.43 -2.78
CA PHE A 24 6.89 4.19 -3.87
C PHE A 24 6.63 5.66 -3.46
N ASP A 25 6.41 6.55 -4.43
CA ASP A 25 6.23 8.01 -4.19
C ASP A 25 4.97 8.37 -3.36
N LEU A 26 4.36 7.35 -2.77
CA LEU A 26 3.13 7.33 -1.99
C LEU A 26 3.39 7.30 -0.48
N LYS A 27 4.66 7.11 -0.07
CA LYS A 27 5.10 7.15 1.34
C LYS A 27 4.32 6.20 2.27
N SER A 28 3.83 5.07 1.74
CA SER A 28 3.05 4.12 2.52
C SER A 28 3.02 2.73 1.90
N PHE A 29 3.00 1.69 2.74
CA PHE A 29 2.88 0.30 2.32
C PHE A 29 1.55 -0.05 1.66
N LYS A 30 0.50 0.72 1.99
CA LYS A 30 -0.86 0.43 1.52
C LYS A 30 -0.97 0.54 0.00
N ALA A 31 -0.10 1.34 -0.62
CA ALA A 31 0.06 1.54 -2.06
C ALA A 31 -0.02 0.25 -2.90
N LEU A 32 0.62 -0.82 -2.42
CA LEU A 32 0.72 -2.07 -3.16
C LEU A 32 -0.59 -2.85 -3.19
N GLY A 33 -1.33 -2.84 -2.07
CA GLY A 33 -2.55 -3.62 -1.93
C GLY A 33 -3.69 -3.08 -2.79
N GLY A 34 -3.92 -1.76 -2.75
CA GLY A 34 -4.98 -1.14 -3.54
C GLY A 34 -4.72 -1.22 -5.04
N ALA A 35 -3.51 -0.90 -5.49
CA ALA A 35 -3.16 -0.97 -6.91
C ALA A 35 -3.26 -2.40 -7.46
N TYR A 36 -2.79 -3.40 -6.70
CA TYR A 36 -2.93 -4.81 -7.10
C TYR A 36 -4.40 -5.25 -7.20
N ALA A 37 -5.23 -4.87 -6.23
CA ALA A 37 -6.64 -5.20 -6.23
C ALA A 37 -7.37 -4.60 -7.45
N VAL A 38 -7.09 -3.33 -7.77
CA VAL A 38 -7.65 -2.66 -8.96
C VAL A 38 -7.16 -3.32 -10.25
N ALA A 39 -5.86 -3.64 -10.35
CA ALA A 39 -5.32 -4.33 -11.53
C ALA A 39 -5.95 -5.70 -11.75
N LYS A 40 -6.21 -6.45 -10.66
CA LYS A 40 -6.91 -7.74 -10.74
C LYS A 40 -8.36 -7.58 -11.22
N LEU A 41 -9.09 -6.61 -10.66
CA LEU A 41 -10.46 -6.31 -11.09
C LEU A 41 -10.52 -5.94 -12.59
N VAL A 42 -9.60 -5.10 -13.05
CA VAL A 42 -9.48 -4.76 -14.47
C VAL A 42 -9.23 -6.01 -15.32
N ASN A 43 -8.38 -6.92 -14.88
CA ASN A 43 -8.09 -8.15 -15.61
C ASN A 43 -9.28 -9.12 -15.64
N ASP A 44 -10.01 -9.24 -14.54
CA ASP A 44 -11.22 -10.05 -14.46
C ASP A 44 -12.33 -9.46 -15.35
N GLU A 45 -12.47 -8.14 -15.41
CA GLU A 45 -13.43 -7.45 -16.28
C GLU A 45 -13.08 -7.61 -17.76
N LYS A 46 -11.79 -7.66 -18.14
CA LYS A 46 -11.38 -7.95 -19.53
C LYS A 46 -11.88 -9.31 -20.05
N ALA A 47 -12.30 -10.23 -19.18
CA ALA A 47 -12.83 -11.54 -19.56
C ALA A 47 -14.29 -11.52 -20.07
N GLY A 48 -14.92 -10.35 -20.18
CA GLY A 48 -16.26 -10.23 -20.77
C GLY A 48 -16.95 -8.88 -20.64
N ARG A 49 -16.25 -7.85 -20.15
CA ARG A 49 -16.74 -6.50 -19.89
C ARG A 49 -15.70 -5.46 -20.29
N ASP A 50 -16.12 -4.19 -20.35
CA ASP A 50 -15.28 -3.06 -20.72
C ASP A 50 -14.69 -2.41 -19.45
N PRO A 51 -13.37 -2.53 -19.20
CA PRO A 51 -12.75 -2.01 -17.99
C PRO A 51 -12.80 -0.48 -17.89
N SER A 52 -13.03 0.24 -19.00
CA SER A 52 -13.16 1.71 -18.98
C SER A 52 -14.40 2.20 -18.21
N LYS A 53 -15.35 1.29 -17.94
CA LYS A 53 -16.57 1.57 -17.17
C LYS A 53 -16.46 1.20 -15.68
N LEU A 54 -15.29 0.71 -15.25
CA LEU A 54 -15.07 0.29 -13.87
C LEU A 54 -14.87 1.53 -12.98
N THR A 55 -15.79 1.74 -12.05
CA THR A 55 -15.66 2.74 -10.98
C THR A 55 -15.40 2.04 -9.66
N VAL A 56 -14.29 2.40 -9.00
CA VAL A 56 -13.93 1.86 -7.68
C VAL A 56 -14.22 2.92 -6.61
N THR A 57 -14.90 2.55 -5.53
CA THR A 57 -15.21 3.43 -4.39
C THR A 57 -14.62 2.86 -3.12
N THR A 58 -14.04 3.71 -2.27
CA THR A 58 -13.49 3.34 -0.97
C THR A 58 -13.73 4.45 0.05
N ALA A 59 -14.06 4.07 1.28
CA ALA A 59 -13.93 4.95 2.43
C ALA A 59 -12.47 4.92 2.91
N THR A 60 -11.89 6.06 3.30
CA THR A 60 -10.49 6.12 3.73
C THR A 60 -10.18 7.33 4.59
N ASP A 61 -9.36 7.14 5.63
CA ASP A 61 -8.77 8.23 6.41
C ASP A 61 -7.42 8.72 5.82
N GLY A 62 -7.01 8.17 4.67
CA GLY A 62 -5.87 8.68 3.89
C GLY A 62 -5.23 7.64 2.95
N ASN A 63 -4.17 6.99 3.42
CA ASN A 63 -3.26 6.15 2.60
C ASN A 63 -3.94 4.97 1.88
N HIS A 64 -5.12 4.52 2.33
CA HIS A 64 -5.86 3.47 1.65
C HIS A 64 -6.48 3.97 0.34
N GLY A 65 -7.23 5.08 0.36
CA GLY A 65 -7.79 5.66 -0.86
C GLY A 65 -6.72 6.17 -1.82
N ARG A 66 -5.61 6.73 -1.29
CA ARG A 66 -4.46 7.11 -2.11
C ARG A 66 -3.83 5.91 -2.83
N SER A 67 -3.89 4.73 -2.22
CA SER A 67 -3.45 3.50 -2.87
C SER A 67 -4.42 3.01 -3.94
N VAL A 68 -5.73 3.14 -3.71
CA VAL A 68 -6.75 2.70 -4.66
C VAL A 68 -6.78 3.59 -5.90
N SER A 69 -6.54 4.89 -5.73
CA SER A 69 -6.50 5.86 -6.85
C SER A 69 -5.16 5.88 -7.60
N TRP A 70 -4.11 5.26 -7.06
CA TRP A 70 -2.80 5.26 -7.69
C TRP A 70 -2.62 4.07 -8.63
N ALA A 71 -2.19 4.37 -9.86
CA ALA A 71 -1.70 3.40 -10.82
C ALA A 71 -0.26 3.78 -11.21
N PRO A 72 0.68 2.82 -11.29
CA PRO A 72 1.95 3.07 -11.94
C PRO A 72 1.72 3.30 -13.44
N ASN A 73 2.43 4.27 -14.03
CA ASN A 73 2.41 4.57 -15.46
C ASN A 73 2.90 3.38 -16.30
#